data_AF-A0A8B8TM19-F1
#
_entry.id   AF-A0A8B8TM19-F1
#
_cell.length_a   1.000
_cell.length_b   1.000
_cell.length_c   1.000
_cell.angle_alpha   90.00
_cell.angle_beta   90.00
_cell.angle_gamma   90.00
#
_symmetry.space_group_name_H-M   'P 1'
#
loop_
_entity.id
_entity.type
_entity.pdbx_description
1 polymer ?
#
loop_
_entity_poly.entity_id
_entity_poly.type
_entity_poly.pdbx_seq_one_letter_code
_entity_poly.pdbx_strand_id
1 'polypeptide(L)'
;MESARETRPAEAAGAPASKRVQERSKSHRHRRWRKGKAKASRLIHSMDLHTMTQSLVTLAEDNMAFFSSQGPGETARRLSGVFAGVREQALGLEPALGRLLSVAHLFDLDTETPANGYRSLVHTARCCLAHLLHKSRYVASNRRSIFFRASHNLAELEAYLAALTQLRALAYYAQHLLATNRPGRLFFEGDEGVTADFLREYVTLHKGCFYVTSN
;
A
#
# COMPACT_ATOMS: atom_id res chain seq x y z
N MET A 1 7.45 27.45 73.08
CA MET A 1 6.82 26.13 72.96
C MET A 1 5.61 26.31 72.06
N GLU A 2 5.81 26.15 70.76
CA GLU A 2 5.46 24.92 69.98
C GLU A 2 3.94 24.83 69.75
N SER A 3 3.47 25.00 68.51
CA SER A 3 3.25 23.93 67.50
C SER A 3 1.73 23.62 67.46
N ALA A 4 1.01 23.38 66.37
CA ALA A 4 1.25 23.25 64.93
C ALA A 4 -0.05 23.67 64.21
N ARG A 5 0.06 24.31 63.04
CA ARG A 5 -1.06 24.44 62.08
C ARG A 5 -0.93 23.31 61.07
N GLU A 6 -1.87 22.38 61.08
CA GLU A 6 -1.99 21.33 60.07
C GLU A 6 -2.62 21.88 58.78
N THR A 7 -1.93 21.62 57.70
CA THR A 7 -2.17 21.99 56.30
C THR A 7 -3.29 21.16 55.66
N ARG A 8 -4.25 21.83 55.00
CA ARG A 8 -5.11 21.21 53.96
C ARG A 8 -4.33 21.12 52.64
N PRO A 9 -4.43 20.04 51.85
CA PRO A 9 -3.85 20.02 50.51
C PRO A 9 -4.70 20.85 49.54
N ALA A 10 -4.04 21.73 48.79
CA ALA A 10 -4.60 22.40 47.64
C ALA A 10 -4.76 21.40 46.48
N GLU A 11 -5.98 21.24 45.99
CA GLU A 11 -6.27 20.53 44.75
C GLU A 11 -5.58 21.23 43.56
N ALA A 12 -4.61 20.55 42.96
CA ALA A 12 -3.95 20.99 41.74
C ALA A 12 -4.89 20.80 40.54
N ALA A 13 -5.67 21.84 40.21
CA ALA A 13 -6.39 21.94 38.96
C ALA A 13 -5.41 22.26 37.81
N GLY A 14 -4.84 21.22 37.19
CA GLY A 14 -3.96 21.40 36.03
C GLY A 14 -3.76 20.14 35.21
N ALA A 15 -4.62 19.89 34.22
CA ALA A 15 -4.28 19.39 32.86
C ALA A 15 -5.49 18.81 32.07
N PRO A 16 -6.31 19.62 31.37
CA PRO A 16 -7.23 19.11 30.35
C PRO A 16 -6.79 19.41 28.90
N ALA A 17 -5.80 20.29 28.69
CA ALA A 17 -5.47 20.80 27.35
C ALA A 17 -4.71 19.77 26.48
N SER A 18 -3.77 19.01 27.05
CA SER A 18 -2.90 18.09 26.29
C SER A 18 -3.67 16.87 25.73
N LYS A 19 -4.59 16.30 26.52
CA LYS A 19 -5.43 15.16 26.09
C LYS A 19 -6.36 15.55 24.92
N ARG A 20 -6.99 16.73 24.97
CA ARG A 20 -7.89 17.22 23.91
C ARG A 20 -7.19 17.43 22.56
N VAL A 21 -5.94 17.89 22.57
CA VAL A 21 -5.15 18.11 21.33
C VAL A 21 -4.76 16.77 20.68
N GLN A 22 -4.39 15.78 21.51
CA GLN A 22 -4.02 14.44 21.04
C GLN A 22 -5.24 13.69 20.45
N GLU A 23 -6.40 13.83 21.09
CA GLU A 23 -7.66 13.21 20.67
C GLU A 23 -8.21 13.83 19.37
N ARG A 24 -8.15 15.17 19.24
CA ARG A 24 -8.47 15.86 17.98
C ARG A 24 -7.55 15.43 16.84
N SER A 25 -6.26 15.24 17.11
CA SER A 25 -5.28 14.78 16.13
C SER A 25 -5.52 13.32 15.70
N LYS A 26 -5.92 12.44 16.62
CA LYS A 26 -6.30 11.04 16.33
C LYS A 26 -7.59 10.98 15.50
N SER A 27 -8.60 11.77 15.86
CA SER A 27 -9.88 11.87 15.14
C SER A 27 -9.71 12.41 13.71
N HIS A 28 -8.86 13.42 13.53
CA HIS A 28 -8.57 13.97 12.20
C HIS A 28 -7.83 12.97 11.31
N ARG A 29 -6.88 12.20 11.86
CA ARG A 29 -6.20 11.11 11.14
C ARG A 29 -7.18 10.02 10.71
N HIS A 30 -8.08 9.59 11.59
CA HIS A 30 -9.12 8.61 11.26
C HIS A 30 -10.07 9.10 10.16
N ARG A 31 -10.54 10.35 10.23
CA ARG A 31 -11.41 10.93 9.20
C ARG A 31 -10.70 11.06 7.85
N ARG A 32 -9.42 11.47 7.85
CA ARG A 32 -8.61 11.55 6.63
C ARG A 32 -8.38 10.18 6.00
N TRP A 33 -8.09 9.16 6.82
CA TRP A 33 -7.95 7.78 6.38
C TRP A 33 -9.26 7.23 5.79
N ARG A 34 -10.41 7.43 6.46
CA ARG A 34 -11.73 7.02 5.94
C ARG A 34 -12.10 7.73 4.63
N LYS A 35 -11.81 9.03 4.51
CA LYS A 35 -12.04 9.79 3.26
C LYS A 35 -11.13 9.34 2.12
N GLY A 36 -9.85 9.07 2.42
CA GLY A 36 -8.91 8.49 1.46
C GLY A 36 -9.37 7.11 0.98
N LYS A 37 -9.79 6.24 1.91
CA LYS A 37 -10.36 4.92 1.62
C LYS A 37 -11.61 5.01 0.74
N ALA A 38 -12.57 5.88 1.06
CA ALA A 38 -13.79 6.06 0.26
C ALA A 38 -13.54 6.65 -1.15
N LYS A 39 -12.49 7.47 -1.31
CA LYS A 39 -12.10 8.01 -2.62
C LYS A 39 -11.37 6.95 -3.45
N ALA A 40 -10.47 6.19 -2.84
CA ALA A 40 -9.80 5.06 -3.47
C ALA A 40 -10.81 3.97 -3.87
N SER A 41 -11.73 3.58 -2.98
CA SER A 41 -12.79 2.60 -3.26
C SER A 41 -13.66 2.99 -4.45
N ARG A 42 -14.04 4.28 -4.61
CA ARG A 42 -14.80 4.73 -5.78
C ARG A 42 -14.00 4.64 -7.09
N LEU A 43 -12.71 4.95 -7.06
CA LEU A 43 -11.83 4.82 -8.23
C LEU A 43 -11.62 3.35 -8.63
N ILE A 44 -11.51 2.45 -7.65
CA ILE A 44 -11.30 1.00 -7.86
C ILE A 44 -12.51 0.36 -8.56
N HIS A 45 -13.73 0.83 -8.26
CA HIS A 45 -14.97 0.32 -8.86
C HIS A 45 -15.28 0.93 -10.24
N SER A 46 -14.75 2.11 -10.55
CA SER A 46 -15.09 2.84 -11.79
C SER A 46 -14.08 2.67 -12.92
N MET A 47 -12.81 2.37 -12.64
CA MET A 47 -11.77 2.21 -13.66
C MET A 47 -11.41 0.74 -13.88
N ASP A 48 -11.35 0.30 -15.13
CA ASP A 48 -10.79 -1.01 -15.47
C ASP A 48 -9.28 -1.07 -15.15
N LEU A 49 -8.74 -2.29 -15.06
CA LEU A 49 -7.35 -2.50 -14.65
C LEU A 49 -6.36 -1.85 -15.62
N HIS A 50 -6.65 -1.93 -16.91
CA HIS A 50 -5.76 -1.46 -17.97
C HIS A 50 -5.67 0.07 -17.93
N THR A 51 -6.81 0.77 -17.94
CA THR A 51 -6.86 2.23 -17.87
C THR A 51 -6.19 2.77 -16.60
N MET A 52 -6.37 2.09 -15.46
CA MET A 52 -5.70 2.46 -14.21
C MET A 52 -4.17 2.33 -14.30
N THR A 53 -3.69 1.23 -14.91
CA THR A 53 -2.25 0.97 -15.09
C THR A 53 -1.63 1.98 -16.04
N GLN A 54 -2.23 2.22 -17.20
CA GLN A 54 -1.75 3.19 -18.17
C GLN A 54 -1.70 4.61 -17.59
N SER A 55 -2.74 5.00 -16.84
CA SER A 55 -2.75 6.30 -16.13
C SER A 55 -1.62 6.42 -15.13
N LEU A 56 -1.34 5.35 -14.37
CA LEU A 56 -0.27 5.34 -13.38
C LEU A 56 1.11 5.40 -14.04
N VAL A 57 1.32 4.63 -15.12
CA VAL A 57 2.56 4.62 -15.91
C VAL A 57 2.85 6.01 -16.46
N THR A 58 1.86 6.65 -17.11
CA THR A 58 2.01 8.01 -17.67
C THR A 58 2.43 9.02 -16.60
N LEU A 59 1.78 8.98 -15.43
CA LEU A 59 2.12 9.88 -14.32
C LEU A 59 3.45 9.56 -13.66
N ALA A 60 3.84 8.29 -13.62
CA ALA A 60 5.14 7.89 -13.12
C ALA A 60 6.25 8.40 -14.05
N GLU A 61 6.07 8.29 -15.36
CA GLU A 61 7.02 8.81 -16.36
C GLU A 61 7.15 10.33 -16.30
N ASP A 62 6.03 11.07 -16.23
CA ASP A 62 6.05 12.53 -16.05
C ASP A 62 6.77 12.95 -14.76
N ASN A 63 6.53 12.25 -13.64
CA ASN A 63 7.21 12.53 -12.39
C ASN A 63 8.69 12.17 -12.41
N MET A 64 9.03 11.03 -13.00
CA MET A 64 10.41 10.61 -13.21
C MET A 64 11.18 11.66 -14.02
N ALA A 65 10.63 12.10 -15.16
CA ALA A 65 11.25 13.13 -16.00
C ALA A 65 11.49 14.44 -15.24
N PHE A 66 10.49 14.91 -14.47
CA PHE A 66 10.63 16.12 -13.66
C PHE A 66 11.73 16.00 -12.61
N PHE A 67 11.77 14.91 -11.83
CA PHE A 67 12.77 14.78 -10.75
C PHE A 67 14.17 14.52 -11.28
N SER A 68 14.30 13.82 -12.41
CA SER A 68 15.59 13.67 -13.11
C SER A 68 16.16 15.00 -13.60
N SER A 69 15.31 16.01 -13.86
CA SER A 69 15.75 17.33 -14.30
C SER A 69 16.11 18.31 -13.16
N GLN A 70 15.91 17.95 -11.89
CA GLN A 70 16.14 18.86 -10.73
C GLN A 70 17.60 18.90 -10.25
N GLY A 71 18.53 18.17 -10.87
CA GLY A 71 19.95 18.11 -10.47
C GLY A 71 20.28 17.01 -9.44
N PRO A 72 21.49 17.00 -8.85
CA PRO A 72 22.06 15.84 -8.13
C PRO A 72 21.48 15.57 -6.72
N GLY A 73 20.41 16.25 -6.33
CA GLY A 73 19.82 16.14 -5.00
C GLY A 73 19.34 14.72 -4.67
N GLU A 74 19.72 14.20 -3.50
CA GLU A 74 19.41 12.84 -3.05
C GLU A 74 17.92 12.51 -3.14
N THR A 75 17.07 13.38 -2.59
CA THR A 75 15.62 13.19 -2.58
C THR A 75 15.04 13.17 -4.00
N ALA A 76 15.55 13.99 -4.92
CA ALA A 76 15.09 14.01 -6.30
C ALA A 76 15.48 12.71 -7.04
N ARG A 77 16.71 12.24 -6.83
CA ARG A 77 17.20 10.97 -7.39
C ARG A 77 16.37 9.79 -6.90
N ARG A 78 16.10 9.72 -5.60
CA ARG A 78 15.26 8.67 -5.01
C ARG A 78 13.81 8.75 -5.49
N LEU A 79 13.24 9.95 -5.64
CA LEU A 79 11.90 10.11 -6.21
C LEU A 79 11.85 9.62 -7.66
N SER A 80 12.83 9.97 -8.48
CA SER A 80 12.95 9.45 -9.85
C SER A 80 13.02 7.92 -9.87
N GLY A 81 13.90 7.33 -9.05
CA GLY A 81 14.02 5.88 -8.92
C GLY A 81 12.74 5.18 -8.45
N VAL A 82 12.02 5.78 -7.51
CA VAL A 82 10.74 5.24 -7.03
C VAL A 82 9.67 5.27 -8.11
N PHE A 83 9.58 6.33 -8.91
CA PHE A 83 8.63 6.36 -10.03
C PHE A 83 9.02 5.38 -11.15
N ALA A 84 10.31 5.20 -11.42
CA ALA A 84 10.79 4.15 -12.32
C ALA A 84 10.35 2.75 -11.84
N GLY A 85 10.54 2.47 -10.54
CA GLY A 85 10.07 1.23 -9.93
C GLY A 85 8.56 1.07 -10.00
N VAL A 86 7.78 2.11 -9.69
CA VAL A 86 6.32 2.07 -9.78
C VAL A 86 5.86 1.74 -11.20
N ARG A 87 6.46 2.37 -12.22
CA ARG A 87 6.18 2.07 -13.63
C ARG A 87 6.45 0.60 -13.95
N GLU A 88 7.64 0.12 -13.62
CA GLU A 88 8.06 -1.25 -13.91
C GLU A 88 7.13 -2.28 -13.23
N GLN A 89 6.85 -2.08 -11.94
CA GLN A 89 6.01 -2.99 -11.18
C GLN A 89 4.55 -2.95 -11.67
N ALA A 90 4.02 -1.79 -12.04
CA ALA A 90 2.66 -1.68 -12.56
C ALA A 90 2.49 -2.44 -13.90
N LEU A 91 3.43 -2.26 -14.84
CA LEU A 91 3.44 -2.97 -16.12
C LEU A 91 3.61 -4.49 -15.94
N GLY A 92 4.49 -4.91 -15.03
CA GLY A 92 4.71 -6.33 -14.76
C GLY A 92 3.55 -7.02 -14.04
N LEU A 93 2.80 -6.27 -13.24
CA LEU A 93 1.68 -6.79 -12.44
C LEU A 93 0.38 -6.90 -13.24
N GLU A 94 0.12 -5.99 -14.18
CA GLU A 94 -1.15 -5.94 -14.93
C GLU A 94 -1.52 -7.26 -15.62
N PRO A 95 -0.64 -7.90 -16.43
CA PRO A 95 -0.97 -9.18 -17.06
C PRO A 95 -1.20 -10.29 -16.03
N ALA A 96 -0.50 -10.20 -14.89
CA ALA A 96 -0.62 -11.19 -13.85
C ALA A 96 -2.02 -11.16 -13.21
N LEU A 97 -2.48 -9.96 -12.85
CA LEU A 97 -3.82 -9.73 -12.31
C LEU A 97 -4.92 -10.01 -13.33
N GLY A 98 -4.71 -9.69 -14.61
CA GLY A 98 -5.68 -9.98 -15.68
C GLY A 98 -5.96 -11.47 -15.80
N ARG A 99 -4.92 -12.30 -15.82
CA ARG A 99 -5.06 -13.78 -15.82
C ARG A 99 -5.77 -14.28 -14.56
N LEU A 100 -5.37 -13.80 -13.38
CA LEU A 100 -6.02 -14.20 -12.13
C LEU A 100 -7.51 -13.84 -12.10
N LEU A 101 -7.87 -12.64 -12.57
CA LEU A 101 -9.26 -12.20 -12.65
C LEU A 101 -10.10 -13.11 -13.56
N SER A 102 -9.53 -13.58 -14.67
CA SER A 102 -10.23 -14.45 -15.63
C SER A 102 -10.62 -15.81 -15.05
N VAL A 103 -9.84 -16.33 -14.10
CA VAL A 103 -10.07 -17.65 -13.47
C VAL A 103 -10.57 -17.56 -12.04
N ALA A 104 -10.61 -16.36 -11.43
CA ALA A 104 -10.90 -16.18 -10.00
C ALA A 104 -12.23 -16.81 -9.57
N HIS A 105 -13.23 -16.79 -10.46
CA HIS A 105 -14.56 -17.38 -10.22
C HIS A 105 -14.52 -18.89 -9.93
N LEU A 106 -13.51 -19.61 -10.41
CA LEU A 106 -13.33 -21.05 -10.15
C LEU A 106 -12.85 -21.34 -8.72
N PHE A 107 -12.44 -20.30 -8.00
CA PHE A 107 -11.85 -20.36 -6.67
C PHE A 107 -12.67 -19.58 -5.64
N ASP A 108 -13.88 -19.17 -6.01
CA ASP A 108 -14.84 -18.58 -5.09
C ASP A 108 -15.38 -19.71 -4.19
N LEU A 109 -14.91 -19.78 -2.94
CA LEU A 109 -15.23 -20.88 -2.00
C LEU A 109 -16.70 -20.86 -1.55
N ASP A 110 -17.35 -19.71 -1.66
CA ASP A 110 -18.73 -19.47 -1.25
C ASP A 110 -19.27 -18.27 -2.03
N THR A 111 -20.46 -18.43 -2.61
CA THR A 111 -21.15 -17.41 -3.41
C THR A 111 -21.62 -16.21 -2.58
N GLU A 112 -21.80 -16.39 -1.26
CA GLU A 112 -22.19 -15.34 -0.32
C GLU A 112 -21.00 -14.52 0.21
N THR A 113 -19.75 -14.95 -0.06
CA THR A 113 -18.52 -14.25 0.36
C THR A 113 -17.57 -13.96 -0.82
N PRO A 114 -17.87 -12.97 -1.67
CA PRO A 114 -17.25 -12.74 -2.99
C PRO A 114 -15.78 -12.24 -2.99
N ALA A 115 -15.03 -12.45 -1.90
CA ALA A 115 -13.64 -12.02 -1.76
C ALA A 115 -12.72 -13.09 -1.16
N ASN A 116 -13.06 -14.38 -1.23
CA ASN A 116 -12.12 -15.46 -0.90
C ASN A 116 -11.17 -15.73 -2.10
N GLY A 117 -10.03 -16.39 -1.83
CA GLY A 117 -9.08 -16.80 -2.87
C GLY A 117 -8.44 -15.64 -3.69
N TYR A 118 -8.37 -15.81 -5.01
CA TYR A 118 -7.67 -14.88 -5.90
C TYR A 118 -8.36 -13.51 -6.05
N ARG A 119 -9.67 -13.38 -5.78
CA ARG A 119 -10.36 -12.09 -5.79
C ARG A 119 -9.81 -11.13 -4.75
N SER A 120 -9.47 -11.64 -3.56
CA SER A 120 -8.85 -10.85 -2.50
C SER A 120 -7.48 -10.31 -2.90
N LEU A 121 -6.65 -11.15 -3.53
CA LEU A 121 -5.34 -10.75 -4.01
C LEU A 121 -5.46 -9.67 -5.09
N VAL A 122 -6.31 -9.89 -6.09
CA VAL A 122 -6.54 -8.92 -7.17
C VAL A 122 -7.11 -7.61 -6.64
N HIS A 123 -8.09 -7.66 -5.73
CA HIS A 123 -8.65 -6.48 -5.09
C HIS A 123 -7.58 -5.69 -4.32
N THR A 124 -6.75 -6.38 -3.53
CA THR A 124 -5.68 -5.74 -2.75
C THR A 124 -4.64 -5.08 -3.66
N ALA A 125 -4.28 -5.74 -4.76
CA ALA A 125 -3.37 -5.18 -5.75
C ALA A 125 -3.96 -3.95 -6.45
N ARG A 126 -5.25 -4.00 -6.83
CA ARG A 126 -5.98 -2.84 -7.37
C ARG A 126 -6.04 -1.68 -6.39
N CYS A 127 -6.24 -1.94 -5.09
CA CYS A 127 -6.17 -0.91 -4.05
C CYS A 127 -4.81 -0.22 -4.01
N CYS A 128 -3.73 -1.00 -4.07
CA CYS A 128 -2.36 -0.48 -4.07
C CYS A 128 -2.11 0.43 -5.29
N LEU A 129 -2.47 -0.05 -6.49
CA LEU A 129 -2.37 0.70 -7.74
C LEU A 129 -3.18 2.00 -7.69
N ALA A 130 -4.42 1.96 -7.20
CA ALA A 130 -5.27 3.14 -7.07
C ALA A 130 -4.67 4.18 -6.11
N HIS A 131 -4.06 3.75 -5.01
CA HIS A 131 -3.39 4.65 -4.07
C HIS A 131 -2.15 5.30 -4.71
N LEU A 132 -1.30 4.50 -5.36
CA LEU A 132 -0.14 5.00 -6.12
C LEU A 132 -0.56 5.97 -7.22
N LEU A 133 -1.67 5.71 -7.92
CA LEU A 133 -2.22 6.61 -8.93
C LEU A 133 -2.63 7.94 -8.31
N HIS A 134 -3.36 7.92 -7.20
CA HIS A 134 -3.74 9.13 -6.49
C HIS A 134 -2.52 9.92 -6.01
N LYS A 135 -1.52 9.21 -5.46
CA LYS A 135 -0.29 9.81 -4.95
C LYS A 135 0.55 10.41 -6.07
N SER A 136 0.66 9.73 -7.21
CA SER A 136 1.36 10.23 -8.41
C SER A 136 0.72 11.48 -8.97
N ARG A 137 -0.63 11.55 -9.01
CA ARG A 137 -1.37 12.77 -9.36
C ARG A 137 -1.08 13.92 -8.38
N TYR A 138 -1.13 13.62 -7.08
CA TYR A 138 -0.81 14.62 -6.06
C TYR A 138 0.60 15.18 -6.24
N VAL A 139 1.60 14.32 -6.46
CA VAL A 139 2.98 14.77 -6.70
C VAL A 139 3.06 15.61 -7.97
N ALA A 140 2.49 15.16 -9.08
CA ALA A 140 2.48 15.90 -10.34
C ALA A 140 1.92 17.33 -10.18
N SER A 141 0.81 17.48 -9.45
CA SER A 141 0.18 18.79 -9.21
C SER A 141 0.89 19.67 -8.19
N ASN A 142 1.72 19.11 -7.29
CA ASN A 142 2.29 19.86 -6.15
C ASN A 142 3.82 19.96 -6.17
N ARG A 143 4.53 19.21 -7.01
CA ARG A 143 6.00 19.09 -7.04
C ARG A 143 6.76 20.40 -7.25
N ARG A 144 6.11 21.46 -7.76
CA ARG A 144 6.68 22.81 -7.92
C ARG A 144 6.38 23.76 -6.76
N SER A 145 5.54 23.35 -5.82
CA SER A 145 5.17 24.16 -4.66
C SER A 145 6.29 24.19 -3.64
N ILE A 146 6.57 25.37 -3.07
CA ILE A 146 7.50 25.52 -1.95
C ILE A 146 7.07 24.73 -0.70
N PHE A 147 5.77 24.40 -0.59
CA PHE A 147 5.23 23.59 0.51
C PHE A 147 5.26 22.09 0.22
N PHE A 148 5.85 21.67 -0.90
CA PHE A 148 5.95 20.26 -1.26
C PHE A 148 6.92 19.53 -0.33
N ARG A 149 6.37 18.68 0.53
CA ARG A 149 7.15 17.86 1.46
C ARG A 149 7.76 16.66 0.75
N ALA A 150 8.83 16.88 -0.01
CA ALA A 150 9.44 15.86 -0.86
C ALA A 150 9.78 14.57 -0.11
N SER A 151 10.48 14.66 1.03
CA SER A 151 10.89 13.49 1.81
C SER A 151 9.72 12.66 2.36
N HIS A 152 8.63 13.32 2.77
CA HIS A 152 7.43 12.61 3.25
C HIS A 152 6.71 11.90 2.11
N ASN A 153 6.61 12.54 0.94
CA ASN A 153 6.00 11.92 -0.23
C ASN A 153 6.84 10.75 -0.74
N LEU A 154 8.16 10.89 -0.72
CA LEU A 154 9.09 9.82 -1.06
C LEU A 154 8.89 8.60 -0.16
N ALA A 155 8.90 8.78 1.17
CA ALA A 155 8.71 7.67 2.11
C ALA A 155 7.37 6.94 1.91
N GLU A 156 6.29 7.68 1.64
CA GLU A 156 5.00 7.06 1.33
C GLU A 156 5.04 6.28 0.01
N LEU A 157 5.62 6.85 -1.05
CA LEU A 157 5.75 6.18 -2.34
C LEU A 157 6.62 4.92 -2.25
N GLU A 158 7.73 4.96 -1.49
CA GLU A 158 8.60 3.80 -1.27
C GLU A 158 7.88 2.67 -0.55
N ALA A 159 7.07 2.98 0.47
CA ALA A 159 6.28 1.99 1.18
C ALA A 159 5.26 1.30 0.24
N TYR A 160 4.58 2.07 -0.61
CA TYR A 160 3.63 1.49 -1.58
C TYR A 160 4.33 0.78 -2.73
N LEU A 161 5.51 1.23 -3.18
CA LEU A 161 6.32 0.50 -4.15
C LEU A 161 6.74 -0.85 -3.59
N ALA A 162 7.27 -0.89 -2.36
CA ALA A 162 7.61 -2.14 -1.70
C ALA A 162 6.40 -3.07 -1.62
N ALA A 163 5.23 -2.58 -1.20
CA ALA A 163 4.00 -3.35 -1.18
C ALA A 163 3.60 -3.87 -2.58
N LEU A 164 3.73 -3.05 -3.62
CA LEU A 164 3.42 -3.44 -5.00
C LEU A 164 4.35 -4.55 -5.50
N THR A 165 5.64 -4.47 -5.18
CA THR A 165 6.61 -5.54 -5.48
C THR A 165 6.24 -6.85 -4.79
N GLN A 166 5.84 -6.80 -3.51
CA GLN A 166 5.37 -8.00 -2.80
C GLN A 166 4.10 -8.57 -3.43
N LEU A 167 3.14 -7.71 -3.82
CA LEU A 167 1.92 -8.13 -4.49
C LEU A 167 2.20 -8.77 -5.87
N ARG A 168 3.22 -8.30 -6.59
CA ARG A 168 3.67 -8.94 -7.83
C ARG A 168 4.26 -10.31 -7.58
N ALA A 169 5.08 -10.48 -6.54
CA ALA A 169 5.57 -11.80 -6.16
C ALA A 169 4.41 -12.75 -5.82
N LEU A 170 3.44 -12.31 -5.01
CA LEU A 170 2.24 -13.08 -4.69
C LEU A 170 1.42 -13.44 -5.94
N ALA A 171 1.28 -12.51 -6.89
CA ALA A 171 0.58 -12.77 -8.15
C ALA A 171 1.35 -13.78 -9.02
N TYR A 172 2.68 -13.72 -9.05
CA TYR A 172 3.51 -14.71 -9.74
C TYR A 172 3.34 -16.11 -9.13
N TYR A 173 3.39 -16.22 -7.80
CA TYR A 173 3.16 -17.49 -7.10
C TYR A 173 1.76 -18.04 -7.34
N ALA A 174 0.73 -17.19 -7.26
CA ALA A 174 -0.64 -17.57 -7.57
C ALA A 174 -0.77 -18.16 -8.98
N GLN A 175 -0.04 -17.62 -9.94
CA GLN A 175 -0.03 -18.15 -11.32
C GLN A 175 0.72 -19.45 -11.45
N HIS A 176 1.85 -19.58 -10.76
CA HIS A 176 2.58 -20.84 -10.73
C HIS A 176 1.73 -21.95 -10.09
N LEU A 177 1.03 -21.65 -8.99
CA LEU A 177 0.07 -22.55 -8.35
C LEU A 177 -1.03 -22.98 -9.32
N LEU A 178 -1.59 -22.05 -10.10
CA LEU A 178 -2.61 -22.35 -11.12
C LEU A 178 -2.09 -23.26 -12.24
N ALA A 179 -0.85 -23.08 -12.68
CA ALA A 179 -0.26 -23.87 -13.75
C ALA A 179 0.09 -25.29 -13.30
N THR A 180 0.48 -25.45 -12.04
CA THR A 180 0.98 -26.72 -11.51
C THR A 180 -0.12 -27.57 -10.84
N ASN A 181 -1.24 -26.98 -10.42
CA ASN A 181 -2.36 -27.70 -9.80
C ASN A 181 -3.43 -28.15 -10.80
N ARG A 182 -4.14 -29.22 -10.45
CA ARG A 182 -5.37 -29.60 -11.16
C ARG A 182 -6.42 -28.47 -11.04
N PRO A 183 -7.26 -28.24 -12.08
CA PRO A 183 -8.28 -27.19 -12.04
C PRO A 183 -9.18 -27.30 -10.79
N GLY A 184 -9.42 -26.19 -10.09
CA GLY A 184 -10.29 -26.12 -8.92
C GLY A 184 -9.62 -26.46 -7.57
N ARG A 185 -8.32 -26.79 -7.53
CA ARG A 185 -7.57 -27.00 -6.29
C ARG A 185 -6.70 -25.78 -5.96
N LEU A 186 -6.93 -25.18 -4.79
CA LEU A 186 -6.11 -24.07 -4.27
C LEU A 186 -4.81 -24.55 -3.61
N PHE A 187 -4.73 -25.83 -3.23
CA PHE A 187 -3.62 -26.42 -2.50
C PHE A 187 -3.09 -27.65 -3.24
N PHE A 188 -1.79 -27.87 -3.18
CA PHE A 188 -1.13 -29.03 -3.79
C PHE A 188 -1.65 -30.34 -3.21
N GLU A 189 -2.02 -31.26 -4.10
CA GLU A 189 -2.21 -32.67 -3.77
C GLU A 189 -0.98 -33.46 -4.22
N GLY A 190 0.10 -33.38 -3.44
CA GLY A 190 1.25 -34.26 -3.59
C GLY A 190 2.61 -33.57 -3.79
N ASP A 191 3.58 -34.23 -3.15
CA ASP A 191 5.03 -34.07 -3.02
C ASP A 191 5.64 -32.73 -2.59
N GLU A 192 6.38 -32.81 -1.49
CA GLU A 192 6.93 -31.74 -0.66
C GLU A 192 8.00 -30.88 -1.37
N GLY A 193 8.41 -31.27 -2.59
CA GLY A 193 9.48 -30.65 -3.37
C GLY A 193 9.11 -29.28 -3.96
N VAL A 194 7.88 -29.11 -4.48
CA VAL A 194 7.41 -27.79 -4.98
C VAL A 194 7.25 -26.82 -3.81
N THR A 195 6.98 -27.33 -2.61
CA THR A 195 6.79 -26.56 -1.38
C THR A 195 8.10 -25.98 -0.85
N ALA A 196 9.22 -26.70 -0.95
CA ALA A 196 10.49 -26.28 -0.35
C ALA A 196 11.16 -25.10 -1.08
N ASP A 197 11.25 -25.15 -2.41
CA ASP A 197 11.82 -24.06 -3.21
C ASP A 197 10.91 -22.82 -3.19
N PHE A 198 9.59 -23.04 -3.22
CA PHE A 198 8.57 -22.00 -3.08
C PHE A 198 8.63 -21.31 -1.71
N LEU A 199 8.78 -22.06 -0.62
CA LEU A 199 8.93 -21.50 0.73
C LEU A 199 10.26 -20.76 0.89
N ARG A 200 11.34 -21.20 0.23
CA ARG A 200 12.64 -20.54 0.27
C ARG A 200 12.59 -19.15 -0.37
N GLU A 201 11.85 -19.00 -1.47
CA GLU A 201 11.62 -17.73 -2.13
C GLU A 201 10.63 -16.85 -1.33
N TYR A 202 9.64 -17.44 -0.66
CA TYR A 202 8.76 -16.74 0.29
C TYR A 202 9.51 -16.13 1.49
N VAL A 203 10.55 -16.79 2.01
CA VAL A 203 11.38 -16.24 3.10
C VAL A 203 12.10 -14.94 2.69
N THR A 204 12.32 -14.73 1.39
CA THR A 204 12.92 -13.49 0.86
C THR A 204 11.93 -12.33 0.71
N LEU A 205 10.62 -12.58 0.84
CA LEU A 205 9.62 -11.51 0.87
C LEU A 205 9.85 -10.61 2.10
N HIS A 206 9.78 -9.30 1.89
CA HIS A 206 10.04 -8.33 2.93
C HIS A 206 8.90 -8.34 3.96
N LYS A 207 9.12 -9.02 5.09
CA LYS A 207 8.13 -9.23 6.17
C LYS A 207 7.53 -7.91 6.70
N GLY A 208 8.29 -6.81 6.64
CA GLY A 208 7.83 -5.48 7.04
C GLY A 208 6.71 -4.89 6.17
N CYS A 209 6.44 -5.46 4.99
CA CYS A 209 5.29 -5.06 4.16
C CYS A 209 3.97 -5.67 4.63
N PHE A 210 4.01 -6.75 5.41
CA PHE A 210 2.83 -7.46 5.93
C PHE A 210 2.48 -7.06 7.36
N TYR A 211 3.49 -6.67 8.13
CA TYR A 211 3.33 -6.17 9.49
C TYR A 211 3.84 -4.73 9.57
N VAL A 212 2.96 -3.78 9.27
CA VAL A 212 3.13 -2.41 9.79
C VAL A 212 2.77 -2.47 11.27
N THR A 213 3.70 -2.95 12.09
CA THR A 213 3.62 -2.76 13.54
C THR A 213 4.23 -1.42 13.86
N SER A 214 3.34 -0.50 14.21
CA SER A 214 3.53 0.69 15.03
C SER A 214 4.81 0.67 15.84
N ASN A 215 5.62 1.71 15.66
CA ASN A 215 6.46 2.24 16.74
C ASN A 215 5.70 3.41 17.38
#